data_AF-A0A851I441-F1
#
_entry.id   AF-A0A851I441-F1
#
_cell.length_a   1.000
_cell.length_b   1.000
_cell.length_c   1.000
_cell.angle_alpha   90.00
_cell.angle_beta   90.00
_cell.angle_gamma   90.00
#
_symmetry.space_group_name_H-M   'P 1'
#
loop_
_entity.id
_entity.type
_entity.pdbx_description
1 polymer ?
#
loop_
_entity_poly.entity_id
_entity_poly.type
_entity_poly.pdbx_seq_one_letter_code
_entity_poly.pdbx_strand_id
1 'polypeptide(L)'
;MKATKIILCFFILQVMIFSEPKQLNKVVYYNYNYRGFTDKLKFGMEIHKVKGYCGTSDFMKECSGLLQVLDPKYANGTEKNMQSAIKLDIDLSNFKAKKYGNITFDNDYLHFNSESDIVLGNSQKESIKKIRKMLMIHDMIKNITTDEEIIEVDDGPSSMTGTIHIKKDFSTYIIIKTPELSYYTPMYIIDYENVNKAIWNLEYKGKNFDELYQNLKQFIAENKDKNGKIPIEKYDKFMEKEIYNANFYPELNREILKLNDELGYNFFLE
;
A
#
# COMPACT_ATOMS: atom_id res chain seq x y z
N MET A 1 49.53 -26.88 48.80
CA MET A 1 49.53 -26.64 47.34
C MET A 1 48.46 -27.55 46.71
N LYS A 2 47.17 -27.23 46.54
CA LYS A 2 46.45 -25.97 46.33
C LYS A 2 47.03 -25.11 45.22
N ALA A 3 46.81 -25.50 43.96
CA ALA A 3 46.71 -24.61 42.77
C ALA A 3 46.54 -25.38 41.43
N THR A 4 45.97 -26.60 41.39
CA THR A 4 45.97 -27.37 40.13
C THR A 4 44.64 -28.08 39.89
N LYS A 5 43.54 -27.31 39.87
CA LYS A 5 42.25 -27.79 39.32
C LYS A 5 41.28 -26.68 38.87
N ILE A 6 41.70 -25.41 38.86
CA ILE A 6 40.83 -24.26 38.51
C ILE A 6 41.21 -23.60 37.18
N ILE A 7 42.41 -23.86 36.64
CA ILE A 7 42.87 -23.18 35.41
C ILE A 7 42.27 -23.79 34.13
N LEU A 8 41.80 -25.04 34.15
CA LEU A 8 41.24 -25.67 32.95
C LEU A 8 39.79 -25.23 32.65
N CYS A 9 39.01 -24.80 33.65
CA CYS A 9 37.63 -24.33 33.42
C CYS A 9 37.56 -22.87 32.96
N PHE A 10 38.58 -22.05 33.24
CA PHE A 10 38.59 -20.63 32.82
C PHE A 10 38.94 -20.45 31.34
N PHE A 11 39.78 -21.33 30.77
CA PHE A 11 40.13 -21.28 29.35
C PHE A 11 39.03 -21.82 28.42
N ILE A 12 38.21 -22.77 28.89
CA ILE A 12 37.10 -23.32 28.09
C ILE A 12 35.89 -22.37 28.09
N LEU A 13 35.73 -21.52 29.11
CA LEU A 13 34.64 -20.54 29.16
C LEU A 13 34.86 -19.32 28.24
N GLN A 14 36.11 -18.98 27.91
CA GLN A 14 36.41 -17.85 27.01
C GLN A 14 36.18 -18.16 25.53
N VAL A 15 35.99 -19.43 25.15
CA VAL A 15 35.77 -19.85 23.75
C VAL A 15 34.28 -19.77 23.34
N MET A 16 33.35 -19.48 24.27
CA MET A 16 31.90 -19.54 23.98
C MET A 16 31.11 -18.23 23.99
N ILE A 17 31.71 -17.03 24.02
CA ILE A 17 30.91 -15.76 24.05
C ILE A 17 31.37 -14.69 23.07
N PHE A 18 32.11 -15.06 22.03
CA PHE A 18 32.04 -14.30 20.79
C PHE A 18 31.76 -15.28 19.67
N SER A 19 30.47 -15.66 19.53
CA SER A 19 29.98 -15.81 18.18
C SER A 19 30.42 -14.54 17.45
N GLU A 20 31.12 -14.67 16.32
CA GLU A 20 31.20 -13.57 15.35
C GLU A 20 29.85 -12.86 15.38
N PRO A 21 29.78 -11.52 15.44
CA PRO A 21 28.49 -10.85 15.40
C PRO A 21 27.77 -11.50 14.23
N LYS A 22 26.76 -12.33 14.52
CA LYS A 22 25.94 -12.93 13.50
C LYS A 22 25.31 -11.70 12.92
N GLN A 23 25.89 -11.24 11.82
CA GLN A 23 25.36 -10.17 11.04
C GLN A 23 24.02 -10.76 10.64
N LEU A 24 22.97 -10.42 11.39
CA LEU A 24 21.60 -10.70 11.01
C LEU A 24 21.60 -10.35 9.53
N ASN A 25 21.30 -11.31 8.65
CA ASN A 25 21.28 -11.09 7.21
C ASN A 25 20.55 -9.78 7.02
N LYS A 26 21.30 -8.70 6.77
CA LYS A 26 20.76 -7.36 6.76
C LYS A 26 20.14 -7.26 5.39
N VAL A 27 18.96 -7.84 5.23
CA VAL A 27 18.21 -7.67 4.01
C VAL A 27 17.66 -6.27 4.09
N VAL A 28 18.33 -5.35 3.40
CA VAL A 28 17.83 -3.99 3.26
C VAL A 28 16.65 -4.08 2.33
N TYR A 29 15.51 -3.75 2.90
CA TYR A 29 14.28 -3.58 2.17
C TYR A 29 13.92 -2.10 2.23
N TYR A 30 13.58 -1.53 1.07
CA TYR A 30 13.02 -0.19 1.04
C TYR A 30 11.57 -0.27 1.49
N ASN A 31 11.29 0.24 2.68
CA ASN A 31 9.93 0.34 3.19
C ASN A 31 9.22 1.51 2.48
N TYR A 32 8.22 1.20 1.65
CA TYR A 32 7.39 2.20 1.00
C TYR A 32 6.66 3.10 2.02
N ASN A 33 6.56 2.70 3.30
CA ASN A 33 5.98 3.48 4.39
C ASN A 33 6.98 4.29 5.22
N TYR A 34 8.30 4.06 5.12
CA TYR A 34 9.25 4.72 6.02
C TYR A 34 10.01 5.82 5.29
N ARG A 35 9.43 7.03 5.34
CA ARG A 35 10.06 8.35 5.09
C ARG A 35 10.22 8.87 3.66
N GLY A 36 10.05 8.08 2.60
CA GLY A 36 10.07 8.63 1.22
C GLY A 36 8.71 8.90 0.59
N PHE A 37 7.65 8.35 1.18
CA PHE A 37 6.35 8.19 0.53
C PHE A 37 5.15 8.42 1.47
N THR A 38 5.42 8.71 2.74
CA THR A 38 4.47 9.23 3.74
C THR A 38 4.09 10.67 3.47
N ASP A 39 4.89 11.38 2.67
CA ASP A 39 4.58 12.73 2.27
C ASP A 39 3.33 12.71 1.43
N LYS A 40 2.28 13.32 1.99
CA LYS A 40 1.01 13.50 1.31
C LYS A 40 1.26 14.17 -0.03
N LEU A 41 0.77 13.55 -1.11
CA LEU A 41 0.86 14.13 -2.43
C LEU A 41 0.17 15.50 -2.44
N LYS A 42 0.90 16.56 -2.82
CA LYS A 42 0.39 17.93 -2.75
C LYS A 42 -0.59 18.24 -3.89
N PHE A 43 -0.34 17.69 -5.07
CA PHE A 43 -1.12 17.92 -6.27
C PHE A 43 -1.03 16.71 -7.22
N GLY A 44 -2.00 16.58 -8.12
CA GLY A 44 -1.96 15.54 -9.15
C GLY A 44 -2.35 14.15 -8.65
N MET A 45 -1.80 13.12 -9.28
CA MET A 45 -1.98 11.72 -8.95
C MET A 45 -0.68 10.97 -9.25
N GLU A 46 -0.27 10.07 -8.36
CA GLU A 46 0.83 9.14 -8.64
C GLU A 46 0.28 7.72 -8.77
N ILE A 47 0.76 6.98 -9.77
CA ILE A 47 0.48 5.55 -9.94
C ILE A 47 1.81 4.82 -10.00
N HIS A 48 2.01 3.88 -9.09
CA HIS A 48 3.21 3.04 -9.06
C HIS A 48 2.84 1.61 -9.37
N LYS A 49 3.69 0.92 -10.13
CA LYS A 49 3.66 -0.54 -10.25
C LYS A 49 4.97 -1.08 -9.71
N VAL A 50 4.88 -1.86 -8.64
CA VAL A 50 6.01 -2.25 -7.81
C VAL A 50 6.02 -3.76 -7.63
N LYS A 51 7.10 -4.42 -8.02
CA LYS A 51 7.38 -5.78 -7.59
C LYS A 51 8.07 -5.72 -6.24
N GLY A 52 7.55 -6.48 -5.29
CA GLY A 52 8.05 -6.46 -3.92
C GLY A 52 7.27 -7.45 -3.08
N TYR A 53 7.28 -7.26 -1.77
CA TYR A 53 6.38 -7.99 -0.89
C TYR A 53 5.66 -7.08 0.07
N CYS A 54 4.46 -7.49 0.45
CA CYS A 54 3.81 -6.92 1.61
C CYS A 54 3.97 -7.85 2.82
N GLY A 55 4.26 -7.26 3.97
CA GLY A 55 4.18 -7.97 5.24
C GLY A 55 2.73 -8.11 5.68
N THR A 56 2.20 -9.33 5.69
CA THR A 56 0.87 -9.65 6.24
C THR A 56 1.01 -10.44 7.52
N SER A 57 -0.01 -10.39 8.37
CA SER A 57 -0.11 -11.22 9.58
C SER A 57 -1.49 -11.86 9.65
N ASP A 58 -1.68 -12.78 10.60
CA ASP A 58 -3.00 -13.39 10.83
C ASP A 58 -4.09 -12.34 11.13
N PHE A 59 -3.65 -11.19 11.65
CA PHE A 59 -4.48 -10.04 11.94
C PHE A 59 -4.56 -9.12 10.71
N MET A 60 -3.44 -8.75 10.09
CA MET A 60 -3.41 -7.83 8.93
C MET A 60 -3.39 -8.62 7.62
N LYS A 61 -4.58 -8.89 7.08
CA LYS A 61 -4.74 -9.65 5.83
C LYS A 61 -4.57 -8.82 4.56
N GLU A 62 -4.65 -7.50 4.67
CA GLU A 62 -4.48 -6.57 3.56
C GLU A 62 -3.13 -5.86 3.65
N CYS A 63 -2.62 -5.43 2.50
CA CYS A 63 -1.36 -4.70 2.46
C CYS A 63 -1.55 -3.26 2.97
N SER A 64 -1.35 -3.04 4.27
CA SER A 64 -1.47 -1.75 4.97
C SER A 64 -0.20 -0.88 4.88
N GLY A 65 0.51 -0.97 3.76
CA GLY A 65 1.68 -0.14 3.52
C GLY A 65 3.01 -0.69 4.03
N LEU A 66 3.07 -1.90 4.61
CA LEU A 66 4.33 -2.66 4.79
C LEU A 66 4.88 -3.21 3.46
N LEU A 67 4.72 -2.46 2.37
CA LEU A 67 5.25 -2.81 1.07
C LEU A 67 6.75 -2.57 1.06
N GLN A 68 7.48 -3.58 0.63
CA GLN A 68 8.93 -3.60 0.66
C GLN A 68 9.47 -3.96 -0.72
N VAL A 69 10.30 -3.06 -1.26
CA VAL A 69 11.07 -3.32 -2.49
C VAL A 69 12.44 -3.83 -2.07
N LEU A 70 12.84 -4.94 -2.66
CA LEU A 70 14.09 -5.59 -2.32
C LEU A 70 15.26 -4.97 -3.08
N ASP A 71 16.31 -4.58 -2.36
CA ASP A 71 17.58 -4.18 -2.97
C ASP A 71 18.29 -5.43 -3.54
N PRO A 72 18.69 -5.43 -4.84
CA PRO A 72 19.42 -6.50 -5.51
C PRO A 72 20.59 -7.07 -4.71
N LYS A 73 21.33 -6.21 -4.02
CA LYS A 73 22.54 -6.58 -3.27
C LYS A 73 22.25 -7.60 -2.18
N TYR A 74 21.01 -7.63 -1.70
CA TYR A 74 20.55 -8.49 -0.62
C TYR A 74 19.57 -9.57 -1.08
N ALA A 75 19.30 -9.65 -2.38
CA ALA A 75 18.36 -10.61 -2.97
C ALA A 75 19.01 -11.96 -3.28
N ASN A 76 18.36 -13.06 -2.87
CA ASN A 76 18.83 -14.43 -3.16
C ASN A 76 17.80 -15.23 -3.96
N GLY A 77 18.28 -16.13 -4.83
CA GLY A 77 17.40 -17.02 -5.60
C GLY A 77 16.37 -16.29 -6.46
N THR A 78 15.09 -16.66 -6.31
CA THR A 78 13.95 -16.09 -7.06
C THR A 78 13.66 -14.62 -6.73
N GLU A 79 14.15 -14.12 -5.59
CA GLU A 79 13.93 -12.74 -5.16
C GLU A 79 14.67 -11.72 -6.04
N LYS A 80 15.73 -12.13 -6.75
CA LYS A 80 16.48 -11.26 -7.66
C LYS A 80 15.64 -10.69 -8.80
N ASN A 81 14.54 -11.34 -9.18
CA ASN A 81 13.66 -10.89 -10.26
C ASN A 81 12.56 -9.91 -9.78
N MET A 82 12.58 -9.52 -8.51
CA MET A 82 11.56 -8.64 -7.89
C MET A 82 11.97 -7.17 -7.85
N GLN A 83 12.93 -6.78 -8.69
CA GLN A 83 13.49 -5.42 -8.76
C GLN A 83 12.79 -4.61 -9.85
N SER A 84 11.58 -4.15 -9.56
CA SER A 84 10.88 -3.29 -10.52
C SER A 84 9.98 -2.35 -9.78
N ALA A 85 10.22 -1.05 -9.95
CA ALA A 85 9.24 -0.03 -9.65
C ALA A 85 9.20 0.91 -10.84
N ILE A 86 7.99 1.21 -11.29
CA ILE A 86 7.71 2.22 -12.30
C ILE A 86 6.69 3.15 -11.69
N LYS A 87 6.90 4.46 -11.86
CA LYS A 87 6.02 5.51 -11.33
C LYS A 87 5.49 6.37 -12.46
N LEU A 88 4.22 6.71 -12.41
CA LEU A 88 3.56 7.69 -13.27
C LEU A 88 3.12 8.86 -12.40
N ASP A 89 3.64 10.05 -12.67
CA ASP A 89 3.14 11.28 -12.07
C ASP A 89 2.21 11.95 -13.07
N ILE A 90 1.00 12.33 -12.64
CA ILE A 90 -0.03 12.92 -13.49
C ILE A 90 -0.47 14.26 -12.90
N ASP A 91 -0.33 15.34 -13.67
CA ASP A 91 -0.97 16.62 -13.36
C ASP A 91 -2.46 16.54 -13.77
N LEU A 92 -3.35 16.56 -12.79
CA LEU A 92 -4.79 16.43 -13.02
C LEU A 92 -5.44 17.69 -13.61
N SER A 93 -4.75 18.83 -13.66
CA SER A 93 -5.26 20.07 -14.24
C SER A 93 -5.20 20.07 -15.77
N ASN A 94 -4.19 19.41 -16.34
CA ASN A 94 -3.89 19.43 -17.76
C ASN A 94 -3.57 18.04 -18.35
N PHE A 95 -3.56 16.99 -17.52
CA PHE A 95 -3.22 15.61 -17.86
C PHE A 95 -1.83 15.42 -18.49
N LYS A 96 -0.89 16.33 -18.23
CA LYS A 96 0.53 16.05 -18.48
C LYS A 96 0.98 14.96 -17.53
N ALA A 97 1.65 13.95 -18.06
CA ALA A 97 2.10 12.81 -17.29
C ALA A 97 3.58 12.52 -17.55
N LYS A 98 4.30 12.10 -16.51
CA LYS A 98 5.70 11.70 -16.58
C LYS A 98 5.87 10.30 -16.02
N LYS A 99 6.51 9.44 -16.80
CA LYS A 99 6.91 8.10 -16.39
C LYS A 99 8.32 8.16 -15.82
N TYR A 100 8.52 7.49 -14.70
CA TYR A 100 9.79 7.32 -14.02
C TYR A 100 10.10 5.83 -13.92
N GLY A 101 11.33 5.45 -14.25
CA GLY A 101 11.78 4.06 -14.29
C GLY A 101 13.27 3.91 -13.97
N ASN A 102 13.82 2.75 -14.34
CA ASN A 102 15.22 2.39 -14.14
C ASN A 102 15.71 2.66 -12.70
N ILE A 103 15.25 1.84 -11.75
CA ILE A 103 15.50 2.09 -10.34
C ILE A 103 16.89 1.67 -9.89
N THR A 104 17.47 2.45 -8.97
CA THR A 104 18.68 2.07 -8.22
C THR A 104 18.46 2.33 -6.73
N PHE A 105 19.27 1.67 -5.90
CA PHE A 105 19.31 1.92 -4.47
C PHE A 105 20.63 2.58 -4.11
N ASP A 106 20.57 3.74 -3.45
CA ASP A 106 21.72 4.43 -2.87
C ASP A 106 21.44 4.71 -1.39
N ASN A 107 22.32 4.26 -0.50
CA ASN A 107 22.18 4.38 0.96
C ASN A 107 20.78 4.01 1.49
N ASP A 108 20.23 2.89 1.03
CA ASP A 108 18.89 2.38 1.37
C ASP A 108 17.73 3.27 0.86
N TYR A 109 17.97 4.20 -0.08
CA TYR A 109 16.95 5.00 -0.77
C TYR A 109 16.72 4.53 -2.22
N LEU A 110 15.46 4.45 -2.64
CA LEU A 110 15.07 4.15 -4.03
C LEU A 110 15.14 5.43 -4.89
N HIS A 111 15.86 5.36 -6.00
CA HIS A 111 15.98 6.42 -6.99
C HIS A 111 15.45 5.96 -8.35
N PHE A 112 14.73 6.82 -9.06
CA PHE A 112 14.35 6.62 -10.46
C PHE A 112 15.36 7.35 -11.36
N ASN A 113 16.02 6.63 -12.25
CA ASN A 113 17.09 7.19 -13.10
C ASN A 113 16.65 7.50 -14.53
N SER A 114 15.45 7.06 -14.93
CA SER A 114 14.86 7.45 -16.20
C SER A 114 13.57 8.24 -16.00
N GLU A 115 13.36 9.22 -16.87
CA GLU A 115 12.16 10.05 -16.93
C GLU A 115 11.75 10.20 -18.41
N SER A 116 10.46 10.06 -18.69
CA SER A 116 9.90 10.33 -20.02
C SER A 116 8.49 10.91 -19.94
N ASP A 117 8.18 11.80 -20.90
CA ASP A 117 6.83 12.33 -21.04
C ASP A 117 5.88 11.27 -21.61
N ILE A 118 4.68 11.18 -21.05
CA ILE A 118 3.61 10.28 -21.48
C ILE A 118 2.41 11.09 -21.97
N VAL A 119 1.93 10.74 -23.16
CA VAL A 119 0.69 11.29 -23.71
C VAL A 119 -0.47 10.38 -23.30
N LEU A 120 -1.35 10.89 -22.45
CA LEU A 120 -2.56 10.19 -22.04
C LEU A 120 -3.66 10.32 -23.10
N GLY A 121 -4.24 9.18 -23.48
CA GLY A 121 -5.43 9.09 -24.33
C GLY A 121 -6.70 9.55 -23.59
N ASN A 122 -7.78 9.82 -24.34
CA ASN A 122 -9.03 10.28 -23.74
C ASN A 122 -9.65 9.24 -22.80
N SER A 123 -9.60 7.94 -23.13
CA SER A 123 -10.07 6.87 -22.23
C SER A 123 -9.33 6.88 -20.89
N GLN A 124 -7.99 6.92 -20.94
CA GLN A 124 -7.13 6.97 -19.76
C GLN A 124 -7.44 8.18 -18.88
N LYS A 125 -7.64 9.36 -19.48
CA LYS A 125 -8.02 10.58 -18.74
C LYS A 125 -9.35 10.44 -18.03
N GLU A 126 -10.36 9.85 -18.67
CA GLU A 126 -11.66 9.61 -18.05
C GLU A 126 -11.57 8.56 -16.93
N SER A 127 -10.82 7.48 -17.14
CA SER A 127 -10.54 6.46 -16.10
C SER A 127 -9.82 7.08 -14.89
N ILE A 128 -8.82 7.93 -15.11
CA ILE A 128 -8.11 8.67 -14.05
C ILE A 128 -9.07 9.56 -13.24
N LYS A 129 -9.94 10.32 -13.91
CA LYS A 129 -10.96 11.15 -13.23
C LYS A 129 -11.90 10.30 -12.40
N LYS A 130 -12.36 9.17 -12.95
CA LYS A 130 -13.28 8.23 -12.29
C LYS A 130 -12.62 7.61 -11.04
N ILE A 131 -11.42 7.07 -11.18
CA ILE A 131 -10.65 6.48 -10.06
C ILE A 131 -10.43 7.53 -8.96
N ARG A 132 -10.02 8.77 -9.31
CA ARG A 132 -9.86 9.84 -8.33
C ARG A 132 -11.14 10.08 -7.52
N LYS A 133 -12.30 10.21 -8.19
CA LYS A 133 -13.59 10.40 -7.50
C LYS A 133 -13.90 9.24 -6.55
N MET A 134 -13.65 8.01 -6.97
CA MET A 134 -13.85 6.83 -6.13
C MET A 134 -12.89 6.80 -4.94
N LEU A 135 -11.63 7.19 -5.12
CA LEU A 135 -10.66 7.30 -4.02
C LEU A 135 -11.04 8.39 -3.02
N MET A 136 -11.67 9.48 -3.46
CA MET A 136 -12.25 10.48 -2.54
C MET A 136 -13.37 9.90 -1.68
N ILE A 137 -14.22 9.06 -2.25
CA ILE A 137 -15.30 8.36 -1.51
C ILE A 137 -14.69 7.36 -0.53
N HIS A 138 -13.71 6.57 -0.98
CA HIS A 138 -12.98 5.62 -0.14
C HIS A 138 -12.33 6.30 1.06
N ASP A 139 -11.61 7.41 0.83
CA ASP A 139 -10.98 8.18 1.89
C ASP A 139 -12.01 8.71 2.91
N MET A 140 -13.12 9.26 2.42
CA MET A 140 -14.19 9.73 3.29
C MET A 140 -14.78 8.61 4.16
N ILE A 141 -14.95 7.40 3.61
CA ILE A 141 -15.42 6.23 4.36
C ILE A 141 -14.40 5.84 5.42
N LYS A 142 -13.12 5.75 5.05
CA LYS A 142 -12.02 5.38 5.96
C LYS A 142 -11.85 6.35 7.13
N ASN A 143 -12.14 7.63 6.90
CA ASN A 143 -12.09 8.66 7.94
C ASN A 143 -13.34 8.73 8.83
N ILE A 144 -14.31 7.82 8.68
CA ILE A 144 -15.45 7.72 9.59
C ILE A 144 -15.01 7.03 10.87
N THR A 145 -15.10 7.75 11.98
CA THR A 145 -15.01 7.18 13.33
C THR A 145 -16.38 6.77 13.84
N THR A 146 -16.53 5.55 14.35
CA THR A 146 -17.76 5.07 14.98
C THR A 146 -17.69 5.14 16.51
N ASP A 147 -18.84 4.93 17.16
CA ASP A 147 -18.96 4.84 18.61
C ASP A 147 -18.32 3.60 19.21
N GLU A 148 -18.31 2.50 18.47
CA GLU A 148 -17.44 1.34 18.70
C GLU A 148 -16.12 1.51 17.94
N GLU A 149 -15.02 0.95 18.46
CA GLU A 149 -13.83 0.79 17.64
C GLU A 149 -14.20 -0.17 16.50
N ILE A 150 -14.25 0.34 15.27
CA ILE A 150 -14.02 -0.52 14.11
C ILE A 150 -12.65 -1.12 14.41
N ILE A 151 -12.59 -2.45 14.56
CA ILE A 151 -11.31 -3.14 14.64
C ILE A 151 -10.68 -3.02 13.26
N GLU A 152 -10.14 -1.85 12.96
CA GLU A 152 -9.07 -1.72 12.00
C GLU A 152 -7.88 -2.40 12.65
N VAL A 153 -7.38 -3.39 11.96
CA VAL A 153 -6.28 -4.19 12.44
C VAL A 153 -5.09 -3.25 12.56
N ASP A 154 -4.75 -2.88 13.80
CA ASP A 154 -3.61 -2.11 14.28
C ASP A 154 -2.59 -1.70 13.19
N ASP A 155 -2.71 -0.47 12.69
CA ASP A 155 -1.76 0.17 11.77
C ASP A 155 -0.45 0.52 12.53
N GLY A 156 0.38 -0.47 12.79
CA GLY A 156 1.76 -0.22 13.18
C GLY A 156 2.49 -1.35 13.91
N PRO A 157 3.73 -1.67 13.52
CA PRO A 157 4.57 -2.64 14.23
C PRO A 157 5.10 -2.14 15.59
N SER A 158 4.63 -0.99 16.10
CA SER A 158 5.29 -0.28 17.22
C SER A 158 4.88 -0.71 18.64
N SER A 159 3.91 -1.60 18.83
CA SER A 159 3.50 -2.05 20.17
C SER A 159 3.51 -3.57 20.38
N MET A 160 3.77 -4.38 19.34
CA MET A 160 3.57 -5.82 19.42
C MET A 160 4.83 -6.58 19.85
N THR A 161 5.02 -6.74 21.17
CA THR A 161 6.14 -7.46 21.80
C THR A 161 6.00 -8.99 21.79
N GLY A 162 5.37 -9.56 20.76
CA GLY A 162 5.26 -11.01 20.56
C GLY A 162 5.85 -11.41 19.21
N THR A 163 6.37 -12.64 19.10
CA THR A 163 6.82 -13.25 17.83
C THR A 163 5.63 -13.44 16.88
N ILE A 164 5.17 -12.35 16.25
CA ILE A 164 4.18 -12.40 15.19
C ILE A 164 4.91 -12.86 13.93
N HIS A 165 4.45 -13.97 13.37
CA HIS A 165 4.93 -14.43 12.08
C HIS A 165 4.40 -13.49 10.99
N ILE A 166 5.23 -12.53 10.58
CA ILE A 166 4.96 -11.72 9.41
C ILE A 166 5.21 -12.58 8.18
N LYS A 167 4.14 -12.92 7.45
CA LYS A 167 4.22 -13.58 6.16
C LYS A 167 4.64 -12.54 5.12
N LYS A 168 5.60 -12.90 4.28
CA LYS A 168 6.00 -12.10 3.12
C LYS A 168 5.20 -12.55 1.92
N ASP A 169 4.21 -11.77 1.55
CA ASP A 169 3.44 -12.02 0.33
C ASP A 169 4.13 -11.27 -0.80
N PHE A 170 4.88 -12.00 -1.62
CA PHE A 170 5.52 -11.42 -2.80
C PHE A 170 4.53 -11.32 -3.95
N SER A 171 4.46 -10.16 -4.60
CA SER A 171 3.58 -9.91 -5.73
C SER A 171 4.03 -8.69 -6.53
N THR A 172 3.28 -8.39 -7.58
CA THR A 172 3.23 -7.07 -8.20
C THR A 172 2.10 -6.27 -7.56
N TYR A 173 2.41 -5.08 -7.05
CA TYR A 173 1.46 -4.17 -6.42
C TYR A 173 1.24 -2.94 -7.30
N ILE A 174 -0.01 -2.52 -7.43
CA ILE A 174 -0.38 -1.20 -7.96
C ILE A 174 -0.66 -0.30 -6.77
N ILE A 175 0.03 0.84 -6.70
CA ILE A 175 -0.12 1.81 -5.64
C ILE A 175 -0.62 3.11 -6.27
N ILE A 176 -1.67 3.69 -5.70
CA ILE A 176 -2.19 4.96 -6.15
C ILE A 176 -2.14 5.96 -5.01
N LYS A 177 -1.64 7.15 -5.32
CA LYS A 177 -1.64 8.28 -4.39
C LYS A 177 -2.38 9.45 -4.99
N THR A 178 -3.19 10.10 -4.16
CA THR A 178 -3.83 11.36 -4.49
C THR A 178 -3.82 12.29 -3.28
N PRO A 179 -3.95 13.62 -3.46
CA PRO A 179 -4.05 14.57 -2.36
C PRO A 179 -5.29 14.36 -1.48
N GLU A 180 -6.27 13.59 -1.93
CA GLU A 180 -7.48 13.33 -1.16
C GLU A 180 -7.33 12.18 -0.18
N LEU A 181 -6.38 11.27 -0.37
CA LEU A 181 -6.11 10.20 0.60
C LEU A 181 -5.54 10.79 1.91
N SER A 182 -6.03 10.27 3.04
CA SER A 182 -5.69 10.71 4.38
C SER A 182 -4.22 10.47 4.72
N TYR A 183 -3.75 11.15 5.77
CA TYR A 183 -2.36 11.04 6.21
C TYR A 183 -2.02 9.64 6.76
N TYR A 184 -2.98 8.95 7.37
CA TYR A 184 -2.75 7.64 7.99
C TYR A 184 -2.53 6.54 6.95
N THR A 185 -3.23 6.62 5.81
CA THR A 185 -3.05 5.73 4.66
C THR A 185 -3.01 6.55 3.36
N PRO A 186 -1.88 7.22 3.04
CA PRO A 186 -1.78 8.16 1.92
C PRO A 186 -1.71 7.46 0.55
N MET A 187 -2.14 6.20 0.48
CA MET A 187 -2.06 5.35 -0.68
C MET A 187 -3.14 4.27 -0.68
N TYR A 188 -3.62 3.95 -1.87
CA TYR A 188 -4.46 2.79 -2.14
C TYR A 188 -3.60 1.70 -2.80
N ILE A 189 -3.66 0.47 -2.31
CA ILE A 189 -2.79 -0.63 -2.76
C ILE A 189 -3.65 -1.79 -3.28
N ILE A 190 -3.33 -2.27 -4.48
CA ILE A 190 -3.88 -3.49 -5.06
C ILE A 190 -2.76 -4.50 -5.25
N ASP A 191 -2.96 -5.72 -4.75
CA ASP A 191 -2.18 -6.88 -5.18
C ASP A 191 -2.66 -7.31 -6.57
N TYR A 192 -1.90 -6.94 -7.61
CA TYR A 192 -2.28 -7.13 -9.01
C TYR A 192 -2.37 -8.62 -9.38
N GLU A 193 -1.48 -9.45 -8.83
CA GLU A 193 -1.42 -10.88 -9.19
C GLU A 193 -2.51 -11.69 -8.49
N ASN A 194 -2.91 -11.27 -7.28
CA ASN A 194 -3.88 -11.98 -6.45
C ASN A 194 -5.29 -11.38 -6.45
N VAL A 195 -5.53 -10.33 -7.25
CA VAL A 195 -6.86 -9.73 -7.37
C VAL A 195 -7.89 -10.77 -7.85
N ASN A 196 -9.03 -10.85 -7.16
CA ASN A 196 -10.07 -11.81 -7.53
C ASN A 196 -10.63 -11.47 -8.91
N LYS A 197 -10.38 -12.32 -9.92
CA LYS A 197 -10.82 -12.08 -11.30
C LYS A 197 -12.34 -12.09 -11.48
N ALA A 198 -13.12 -12.52 -10.49
CA ALA A 198 -14.58 -12.40 -10.52
C ALA A 198 -15.05 -10.92 -10.61
N ILE A 199 -14.23 -9.94 -10.21
CA ILE A 199 -14.58 -8.51 -10.33
C ILE A 199 -14.92 -8.08 -11.77
N TRP A 200 -14.39 -8.77 -12.78
CA TRP A 200 -14.70 -8.48 -14.18
C TRP A 200 -16.16 -8.79 -14.54
N ASN A 201 -16.79 -9.71 -13.80
CA ASN A 201 -18.18 -10.12 -14.00
C ASN A 201 -19.15 -9.40 -13.05
N LEU A 202 -18.65 -8.60 -12.10
CA LEU A 202 -19.48 -7.83 -11.20
C LEU A 202 -19.87 -6.50 -11.85
N GLU A 203 -21.15 -6.20 -11.81
CA GLU A 203 -21.68 -4.91 -12.24
C GLU A 203 -21.81 -3.98 -11.04
N TYR A 204 -21.41 -2.72 -11.21
CA TYR A 204 -21.67 -1.67 -10.25
C TYR A 204 -23.15 -1.31 -10.26
N LYS A 205 -23.84 -1.47 -9.13
CA LYS A 205 -25.29 -1.26 -9.00
C LYS A 205 -25.63 -0.04 -8.14
N GLY A 206 -24.61 0.73 -7.76
CA GLY A 206 -24.77 1.91 -6.93
C GLY A 206 -25.19 3.14 -7.70
N LYS A 207 -25.32 4.24 -6.95
CA LYS A 207 -25.55 5.59 -7.47
C LYS A 207 -24.37 6.06 -8.29
N ASN A 208 -24.55 7.05 -9.16
CA ASN A 208 -23.40 7.74 -9.75
C ASN A 208 -22.48 8.27 -8.63
N PHE A 209 -21.16 8.22 -8.79
CA PHE A 209 -20.19 8.63 -7.77
C PHE A 209 -20.39 10.05 -7.26
N ASP A 210 -20.84 11.00 -8.10
CA ASP A 210 -21.15 12.35 -7.61
C ASP A 210 -22.32 12.33 -6.60
N GLU A 211 -23.35 11.53 -6.87
CA GLU A 211 -24.49 11.35 -5.98
C GLU A 211 -24.10 10.55 -4.72
N LEU A 212 -23.32 9.48 -4.87
CA LEU A 212 -22.80 8.69 -3.74
C LEU A 212 -21.94 9.57 -2.81
N TYR A 213 -21.09 10.42 -3.38
CA TYR A 213 -20.25 11.36 -2.63
C TYR A 213 -21.09 12.37 -1.83
N GLN A 214 -22.13 12.96 -2.44
CA GLN A 214 -23.04 13.86 -1.72
C GLN A 214 -23.86 13.13 -0.66
N ASN A 215 -24.36 11.93 -0.97
CA ASN A 215 -25.09 11.09 -0.02
C ASN A 215 -24.21 10.74 1.20
N LEU A 216 -22.94 10.39 0.98
CA LEU A 216 -21.99 10.12 2.04
C LEU A 216 -21.72 11.36 2.91
N LYS A 217 -21.58 12.55 2.31
CA LYS A 217 -21.45 13.81 3.05
C LYS A 217 -22.65 14.07 3.95
N GLN A 218 -23.85 13.92 3.39
CA GLN A 218 -25.10 14.12 4.11
C GLN A 218 -25.23 13.09 5.25
N PHE A 219 -24.98 11.81 4.98
CA PHE A 219 -24.98 10.74 5.98
C PHE A 219 -24.06 11.07 7.16
N ILE A 220 -22.83 11.49 6.88
CA ILE A 220 -21.85 11.85 7.91
C ILE A 220 -22.35 13.05 8.73
N ALA A 221 -22.88 14.09 8.08
CA ALA A 221 -23.34 15.30 8.76
C ALA A 221 -24.56 15.04 9.66
N GLU A 222 -25.48 14.17 9.24
CA GLU A 222 -26.72 13.89 9.98
C GLU A 222 -26.52 12.91 11.15
N ASN A 223 -25.48 12.08 11.11
CA ASN A 223 -25.30 10.98 12.06
C ASN A 223 -24.11 11.14 13.00
N LYS A 224 -23.26 12.15 12.79
CA LYS A 224 -22.18 12.47 13.73
C LYS A 224 -22.74 13.01 15.05
N ASP A 225 -22.29 12.42 16.15
CA ASP A 225 -22.55 12.92 17.49
C ASP A 225 -21.65 14.13 17.82
N LYS A 226 -21.78 14.64 19.04
CA LYS A 226 -20.97 15.77 19.56
C LYS A 226 -19.47 15.48 19.62
N ASN A 227 -19.07 14.20 19.60
CA ASN A 227 -17.68 13.75 19.61
C ASN A 227 -17.17 13.42 18.19
N GLY A 228 -17.99 13.65 17.16
CA GLY A 228 -17.68 13.34 15.76
C GLY A 228 -17.81 11.85 15.40
N LYS A 229 -18.44 11.05 16.25
CA LYS A 229 -18.63 9.60 16.07
C LYS A 229 -20.00 9.28 15.47
N ILE A 230 -20.06 8.24 14.65
CA ILE A 230 -21.30 7.72 14.05
C ILE A 230 -21.68 6.39 14.71
N PRO A 231 -22.96 6.14 15.06
CA PRO A 231 -23.39 4.84 15.56
C PRO A 231 -23.05 3.70 14.61
N ILE A 232 -22.39 2.63 15.10
CA ILE A 232 -21.92 1.51 14.27
C ILE A 232 -23.05 0.88 13.46
N GLU A 233 -24.23 0.70 14.05
CA GLU A 233 -25.40 0.14 13.36
C GLU A 233 -25.82 0.97 12.13
N LYS A 234 -25.70 2.30 12.21
CA LYS A 234 -26.02 3.20 11.10
C LYS A 234 -24.93 3.18 10.03
N TYR A 235 -23.67 3.13 10.45
CA TYR A 235 -22.53 2.98 9.56
C TYR A 235 -22.61 1.67 8.77
N ASP A 236 -22.81 0.53 9.45
CA ASP A 236 -22.89 -0.78 8.82
C ASP A 236 -24.04 -0.86 7.82
N LYS A 237 -25.22 -0.33 8.19
CA LYS A 237 -26.37 -0.27 7.27
C LYS A 237 -26.09 0.58 6.03
N PHE A 238 -25.36 1.69 6.17
CA PHE A 238 -24.94 2.50 5.03
C PHE A 238 -23.94 1.73 4.16
N MET A 239 -22.92 1.13 4.77
CA MET A 239 -21.86 0.38 4.09
C MET A 239 -22.42 -0.81 3.32
N GLU A 240 -23.29 -1.62 3.95
CA GLU A 240 -23.94 -2.76 3.31
C GLU A 240 -24.72 -2.32 2.07
N LYS A 241 -25.58 -1.30 2.22
CA LYS A 241 -26.49 -0.87 1.15
C LYS A 241 -25.77 -0.14 0.01
N GLU A 242 -24.98 0.88 0.34
CA GLU A 242 -24.47 1.85 -0.65
C GLU A 242 -23.08 1.48 -1.17
N ILE A 243 -22.32 0.63 -0.46
CA ILE A 243 -20.93 0.29 -0.80
C ILE A 243 -20.80 -1.19 -1.19
N TYR A 244 -21.14 -2.12 -0.30
CA TYR A 244 -20.90 -3.56 -0.51
C TYR A 244 -21.89 -4.16 -1.51
N ASN A 245 -23.20 -4.03 -1.30
CA ASN A 245 -24.22 -4.55 -2.22
C ASN A 245 -24.20 -3.83 -3.58
N ALA A 246 -23.65 -2.62 -3.62
CA ALA A 246 -23.42 -1.85 -4.83
C ALA A 246 -22.19 -2.29 -5.63
N ASN A 247 -21.34 -3.18 -5.07
CA ASN A 247 -20.05 -3.58 -5.64
C ASN A 247 -19.06 -2.41 -5.84
N PHE A 248 -19.03 -1.44 -4.92
CA PHE A 248 -18.17 -0.26 -5.05
C PHE A 248 -16.66 -0.60 -5.11
N TYR A 249 -16.15 -1.42 -4.19
CA TYR A 249 -14.73 -1.81 -4.19
C TYR A 249 -14.33 -2.71 -5.37
N PRO A 250 -15.14 -3.72 -5.76
CA PRO A 250 -14.94 -4.42 -7.02
C PRO A 250 -14.85 -3.49 -8.23
N GLU A 251 -15.72 -2.47 -8.32
CA GLU A 251 -15.68 -1.48 -9.39
C GLU A 251 -14.39 -0.67 -9.36
N LEU A 252 -13.97 -0.19 -8.18
CA LEU A 252 -12.73 0.58 -8.02
C LEU A 252 -11.52 -0.21 -8.53
N ASN A 253 -11.39 -1.45 -8.06
CA ASN A 253 -10.30 -2.33 -8.47
C ASN A 253 -10.35 -2.60 -9.98
N ARG A 254 -11.53 -2.85 -10.54
CA ARG A 254 -11.71 -3.08 -11.97
C ARG A 254 -11.25 -1.88 -12.80
N GLU A 255 -11.62 -0.66 -12.42
CA GLU A 255 -11.21 0.55 -13.14
C GLU A 255 -9.71 0.79 -13.05
N ILE A 256 -9.08 0.51 -11.90
CA ILE A 256 -7.62 0.59 -11.74
C ILE A 256 -6.91 -0.44 -12.64
N LEU A 257 -7.40 -1.67 -12.70
CA LEU A 257 -6.83 -2.71 -13.56
C LEU A 257 -6.99 -2.36 -15.04
N LYS A 258 -8.16 -1.87 -15.47
CA LYS A 258 -8.38 -1.38 -16.84
C LYS A 258 -7.38 -0.28 -17.18
N LEU A 259 -7.21 0.71 -16.30
CA LEU A 259 -6.23 1.78 -16.51
C LEU A 259 -4.81 1.22 -16.61
N ASN A 260 -4.42 0.30 -15.72
CA ASN A 260 -3.11 -0.37 -15.79
C ASN A 260 -2.90 -1.07 -17.15
N ASP A 261 -3.92 -1.77 -17.66
CA ASP A 261 -3.84 -2.49 -18.93
C ASP A 261 -3.77 -1.52 -20.12
N GLU A 262 -4.57 -0.44 -20.11
CA GLU A 262 -4.53 0.63 -21.11
C GLU A 262 -3.20 1.38 -21.12
N LEU A 263 -2.59 1.59 -19.95
CA LEU A 263 -1.27 2.18 -19.83
C LEU A 263 -0.19 1.21 -20.30
N GLY A 264 -0.44 -0.11 -20.25
CA GLY A 264 0.57 -1.14 -20.34
C GLY A 264 1.41 -1.17 -21.61
N TYR A 265 0.89 -0.69 -22.74
CA TYR A 265 1.68 -0.55 -23.97
C TYR A 265 2.74 0.57 -23.87
N ASN A 266 2.47 1.63 -23.11
CA ASN A 266 3.38 2.77 -22.89
C ASN A 266 4.15 2.68 -21.56
N PHE A 267 3.67 1.87 -20.62
CA PHE A 267 4.13 1.88 -19.23
C PHE A 267 5.06 0.70 -18.89
N PHE A 268 4.96 -0.47 -19.55
CA PHE A 268 5.73 -1.68 -19.18
C PHE A 268 6.80 -2.17 -20.17
N LEU A 269 6.92 -1.58 -21.35
CA LEU A 269 8.01 -1.92 -22.28
C LEU A 269 9.20 -0.96 -22.06
N GLU A 270 10.26 -1.50 -21.46
CA GLU A 270 11.64 -1.31 -21.94
C GLU A 270 12.09 -2.64 -22.56
#